data_AF-A0A0N5AA71-F1
#
_entry.id   AF-A0A0N5AA71-F1
#
_cell.length_a   1.000
_cell.length_b   1.000
_cell.length_c   1.000
_cell.angle_alpha   90.00
_cell.angle_beta   90.00
_cell.angle_gamma   90.00
#
_symmetry.space_group_name_H-M   'P 1'
#
loop_
_entity.id
_entity.type
_entity.pdbx_description
1 polymer ?
#
loop_
_entity_poly.entity_id
_entity_poly.type
_entity_poly.pdbx_seq_one_letter_code
_entity_poly.pdbx_strand_id
1 'polypeptide(L)'
;MADRHMPSIFPECDQLKQIYDKCFTNFFQKFISPDYSPANNSNPCEQLHESYRKCVEQQLEKTKLYDIDLEELRKEVLDSDNDLIDVTMEASGSSVSGVPIIQDNDGELRFNQLEQTLENFQENARQMGVIASGFTTRSQEPLNQKIHTLTSGLHELDRLKNQFMDVNIPLELLKYLDEGKNPQLYTKECLERTLAKNKEVNGKIECYKKFRTLLLKELGEEMPNDVVMYRNLRDRTETSPNRDMDTSLNN
;
A
#
# COMPACT_ATOMS: atom_id res chain seq x y z
N MET A 1 -17.21 -26.56 22.47
CA MET A 1 -16.65 -25.79 21.35
C MET A 1 -16.42 -24.39 21.88
N ALA A 2 -15.17 -23.94 22.01
CA ALA A 2 -14.88 -22.60 22.48
C ALA A 2 -15.23 -21.60 21.36
N ASP A 3 -16.02 -20.58 21.67
CA ASP A 3 -16.33 -19.49 20.75
C ASP A 3 -15.01 -18.87 20.27
N ARG A 4 -14.74 -18.94 18.96
CA ARG A 4 -13.57 -18.31 18.36
C ARG A 4 -13.79 -16.79 18.38
N HIS A 5 -13.27 -16.09 19.38
CA HIS A 5 -13.20 -14.64 19.40
C HIS A 5 -11.75 -14.18 19.26
N MET A 6 -11.56 -13.00 18.66
CA MET A 6 -10.25 -12.37 18.59
C MET A 6 -9.95 -11.71 19.94
N PRO A 7 -8.85 -12.06 20.60
CA PRO A 7 -8.52 -11.49 21.90
C PRO A 7 -8.17 -10.00 21.79
N SER A 8 -8.45 -9.25 22.85
CA SER A 8 -7.97 -7.88 23.04
C SER A 8 -6.45 -7.83 23.17
N ILE A 9 -5.85 -6.69 22.78
CA ILE A 9 -4.42 -6.40 22.93
C ILE A 9 -3.95 -6.64 24.37
N PHE A 10 -4.81 -6.27 25.33
CA PHE A 10 -4.62 -6.57 26.74
C PHE A 10 -5.66 -7.58 27.23
N PRO A 11 -5.23 -8.63 27.95
CA PRO A 11 -6.14 -9.66 28.47
C PRO A 11 -7.13 -9.11 29.50
N GLU A 12 -6.80 -8.01 30.18
CA GLU A 12 -7.70 -7.35 31.15
C GLU A 12 -8.93 -6.68 30.49
N CYS A 13 -8.81 -6.26 29.22
CA CYS A 13 -9.89 -5.60 28.48
C CYS A 13 -10.68 -6.58 27.59
N ASP A 14 -10.34 -7.87 27.61
CA ASP A 14 -10.92 -8.86 26.69
C ASP A 14 -12.42 -9.09 26.94
N GLN A 15 -12.86 -9.09 28.19
CA GLN A 15 -14.28 -9.22 28.53
C GLN A 15 -15.11 -8.05 28.00
N LEU A 16 -14.60 -6.83 28.07
CA LEU A 16 -15.25 -5.63 27.54
C LEU A 16 -15.32 -5.67 26.02
N LYS A 17 -14.24 -6.12 25.37
CA LYS A 17 -14.19 -6.34 23.91
C LYS A 17 -15.27 -7.30 23.45
N GLN A 18 -15.40 -8.45 24.11
CA GLN A 18 -16.39 -9.45 23.73
C GLN A 18 -17.83 -8.93 23.82
N ILE A 19 -18.15 -8.13 24.84
CA ILE A 19 -19.48 -7.51 25.01
C ILE A 19 -19.72 -6.48 23.91
N TYR A 20 -18.71 -5.66 23.60
CA TYR A 20 -18.78 -4.67 22.53
C TYR A 20 -18.93 -5.32 21.14
N ASP A 21 -18.08 -6.29 20.79
CA ASP A 21 -18.08 -6.94 19.47
C ASP A 21 -19.42 -7.66 19.20
N LYS A 22 -20.04 -8.25 20.24
CA LYS A 22 -21.40 -8.83 20.15
C LYS A 22 -22.47 -7.77 19.87
N CYS A 23 -22.39 -6.61 20.52
CA CYS A 23 -23.29 -5.49 20.26
C CYS A 23 -23.08 -4.94 18.84
N PHE A 24 -21.82 -4.71 18.46
CA PHE A 24 -21.41 -4.18 17.18
C PHE A 24 -21.85 -5.07 16.01
N THR A 25 -21.65 -6.39 16.09
CA THR A 25 -22.03 -7.31 15.01
C THR A 25 -23.53 -7.24 14.70
N ASN A 26 -24.37 -7.15 15.74
CA ASN A 26 -25.83 -7.01 15.59
C ASN A 26 -26.24 -5.63 15.07
N PHE A 27 -25.54 -4.57 15.50
CA PHE A 27 -25.77 -3.22 15.01
C PHE A 27 -25.32 -3.05 13.55
N PHE A 28 -24.17 -3.59 13.18
CA PHE A 28 -23.56 -3.47 11.87
C PHE A 28 -24.45 -4.04 10.75
N GLN A 29 -25.11 -5.17 11.01
CA GLN A 29 -26.10 -5.73 10.07
C GLN A 29 -27.28 -4.77 9.81
N LYS A 30 -27.71 -4.03 10.83
CA LYS A 30 -28.77 -3.02 10.70
C LYS A 30 -28.27 -1.74 10.04
N PHE A 31 -27.00 -1.38 10.25
CA PHE A 31 -26.36 -0.21 9.65
C PHE A 31 -26.20 -0.33 8.12
N ILE A 32 -25.90 -1.53 7.60
CA ILE A 32 -25.75 -1.78 6.15
C ILE A 32 -27.11 -1.83 5.43
N SER A 33 -28.21 -1.97 6.17
CA SER A 33 -29.54 -2.08 5.56
C SER A 33 -29.96 -0.72 4.96
N PRO A 34 -30.57 -0.69 3.75
CA PRO A 34 -30.91 0.54 3.04
C PRO A 34 -31.94 1.43 3.76
N ASP A 35 -32.62 0.89 4.78
CA ASP A 35 -33.61 1.59 5.61
C ASP A 35 -32.97 2.40 6.77
N TYR A 36 -31.65 2.31 6.97
CA TYR A 36 -30.97 2.97 8.07
C TYR A 36 -30.57 4.41 7.72
N SER A 37 -31.19 5.39 8.38
CA SER A 37 -30.83 6.81 8.29
C SER A 37 -30.05 7.27 9.53
N PRO A 38 -28.82 7.79 9.39
CA PRO A 38 -28.01 8.30 10.50
C PRO A 38 -28.65 9.44 11.30
N ALA A 39 -29.63 10.14 10.71
CA ALA A 39 -30.29 11.29 11.34
C ALA A 39 -31.29 10.91 12.44
N ASN A 40 -31.75 9.65 12.49
CA ASN A 40 -32.85 9.24 13.37
C ASN A 40 -32.53 8.05 14.29
N ASN A 41 -31.37 7.40 14.12
CA ASN A 41 -30.96 6.25 14.92
C ASN A 41 -29.56 6.48 15.52
N SER A 42 -29.51 6.59 16.85
CA SER A 42 -28.25 6.68 17.60
C SER A 42 -27.59 5.30 17.76
N ASN A 43 -26.26 5.28 17.91
CA ASN A 43 -25.50 4.04 18.06
C ASN A 43 -25.74 3.43 19.46
N PRO A 44 -26.40 2.27 19.56
CA PRO A 44 -26.67 1.63 20.85
C PRO A 44 -25.42 1.06 21.54
N CYS A 45 -24.31 0.91 20.82
CA CYS A 45 -23.07 0.32 21.31
C CYS A 45 -22.00 1.36 21.67
N GLU A 46 -22.31 2.66 21.57
CA GLU A 46 -21.35 3.76 21.79
C GLU A 46 -20.79 3.78 23.22
N GLN A 47 -21.63 3.54 24.23
CA GLN A 47 -21.17 3.49 25.64
C GLN A 47 -20.26 2.29 25.94
N LEU A 48 -20.50 1.16 25.26
CA LEU A 48 -19.67 -0.03 25.36
C LEU A 48 -18.33 0.18 24.67
N HIS A 49 -18.33 0.86 23.52
CA HIS A 49 -17.12 1.27 22.82
C HIS A 49 -16.24 2.17 23.70
N GLU A 50 -16.82 3.21 24.28
CA GLU A 50 -16.10 4.16 25.13
C GLU A 50 -15.49 3.49 26.39
N SER A 51 -16.20 2.51 26.96
CA SER A 51 -15.71 1.77 28.12
C SER A 51 -14.53 0.86 27.75
N TYR A 52 -14.59 0.18 26.61
CA TYR A 52 -13.49 -0.64 26.09
C TYR A 52 -12.29 0.23 25.70
N ARG A 53 -12.54 1.34 24.99
CA ARG A 53 -11.52 2.31 24.58
C ARG A 53 -10.70 2.83 25.76
N LYS A 54 -11.36 3.29 26.82
CA LYS A 54 -10.69 3.77 28.04
C LYS A 54 -9.83 2.70 28.71
N CYS A 55 -10.28 1.45 28.72
CA CYS A 55 -9.51 0.33 29.24
C CYS A 55 -8.20 0.13 28.46
N VAL A 56 -8.28 0.17 27.12
CA VAL A 56 -7.12 -0.02 26.25
C VAL A 56 -6.15 1.15 26.31
N GLU A 57 -6.65 2.39 26.29
CA GLU A 57 -5.82 3.61 26.38
C GLU A 57 -5.03 3.66 27.69
N GLN A 58 -5.65 3.34 28.82
CA GLN A 58 -4.97 3.30 30.12
C GLN A 58 -3.82 2.28 30.15
N GLN A 59 -3.99 1.11 29.52
CA GLN A 59 -2.94 0.09 29.50
C GLN A 59 -1.88 0.32 28.42
N LEU A 60 -2.19 1.06 27.36
CA LEU A 60 -1.20 1.56 26.41
C LEU A 60 -0.23 2.53 27.10
N GLU A 61 -0.76 3.50 27.86
CA GLU A 61 0.05 4.46 28.62
C GLU A 61 0.92 3.79 29.68
N LYS A 62 0.37 2.79 30.39
CA LYS A 62 1.04 2.11 31.50
C LYS A 62 2.12 1.13 31.05
N THR A 63 1.90 0.41 29.95
CA THR A 63 2.80 -0.70 29.56
C THR A 63 3.93 -0.23 28.65
N LYS A 64 3.75 0.87 27.88
CA LYS A 64 4.70 1.35 26.85
C LYS A 64 5.36 0.20 26.05
N LEU A 65 4.59 -0.85 25.76
CA LEU A 65 5.12 -2.05 25.08
C LEU A 65 5.40 -1.78 23.59
N TYR A 66 4.83 -0.69 23.06
CA TYR A 66 4.96 -0.23 21.70
C TYR A 66 5.14 1.30 21.73
N ASP A 67 6.05 1.82 20.91
CA ASP A 67 6.32 3.25 20.74
C ASP A 67 5.22 3.89 19.86
N ILE A 68 3.97 3.72 20.30
CA ILE A 68 2.78 4.22 19.60
C ILE A 68 2.48 5.60 20.14
N ASP A 69 2.66 6.63 19.31
CA ASP A 69 2.23 7.98 19.65
C ASP A 69 0.70 8.08 19.54
N LEU A 70 0.05 8.16 20.71
CA LEU A 70 -1.41 8.27 20.83
C LEU A 70 -1.94 9.57 20.23
N GLU A 71 -1.12 10.62 20.15
CA GLU A 71 -1.53 11.91 19.59
C GLU A 71 -1.59 11.88 18.06
N GLU A 72 -0.75 11.05 17.42
CA GLU A 72 -0.78 10.85 15.96
C GLU A 72 -2.02 10.05 15.53
N LEU A 73 -2.42 9.04 16.31
CA LEU A 73 -3.65 8.27 16.07
C LEU A 73 -4.94 9.06 16.32
N ARG A 74 -4.86 10.16 17.09
CA ARG A 74 -6.00 11.02 17.45
C ARG A 74 -6.26 12.12 16.42
N LYS A 75 -5.42 12.26 15.41
CA LYS A 75 -5.54 13.30 14.38
C LYS A 75 -6.79 13.04 13.53
N GLU A 76 -7.79 13.89 13.66
CA GLU A 76 -9.04 13.83 12.86
C GLU A 76 -8.81 14.19 11.38
N VAL A 77 -7.67 14.81 11.05
CA VAL A 77 -7.29 15.23 9.70
C VAL A 77 -5.84 14.82 9.43
N LEU A 78 -5.64 13.93 8.47
CA LEU A 78 -4.34 13.64 7.85
C LEU A 78 -4.01 14.72 6.81
N ASP A 79 -2.72 15.03 6.59
CA ASP A 79 -2.19 16.12 5.74
C ASP A 79 -2.36 17.55 6.28
N SER A 80 -1.93 17.82 7.52
CA SER A 80 -1.75 19.20 7.99
C SER A 80 -0.34 19.71 7.66
N ASP A 81 -0.13 21.04 7.55
CA ASP A 81 1.18 21.63 7.21
C ASP A 81 2.35 21.20 8.13
N ASN A 82 2.04 20.71 9.34
CA ASN A 82 3.02 20.13 10.28
C ASN A 82 3.50 18.72 9.90
N ASP A 83 2.83 18.03 8.97
CA ASP A 83 3.24 16.73 8.41
C ASP A 83 4.19 16.90 7.21
N LEU A 84 4.42 18.15 6.78
CA LEU A 84 5.39 18.46 5.75
C LEU A 84 6.79 18.29 6.34
N ILE A 85 7.54 17.33 5.80
CA ILE A 85 8.95 17.11 6.14
C ILE A 85 9.71 18.44 5.94
N ASP A 86 10.16 19.06 7.03
CA ASP A 86 11.07 20.22 6.97
C ASP A 86 12.43 19.72 6.46
N VAL A 87 12.63 19.82 5.15
CA VAL A 87 13.90 19.51 4.50
C VAL A 87 14.83 20.71 4.68
N THR A 88 15.23 20.99 5.92
CA THR A 88 16.45 21.74 6.20
C THR A 88 17.46 20.81 6.86
N MET A 89 18.47 20.45 6.05
CA MET A 89 19.54 19.53 6.37
C MET A 89 20.39 20.03 7.55
N GLU A 90 20.63 19.19 8.55
CA GLU A 90 21.93 19.13 9.23
C GLU A 90 22.41 17.68 9.37
N ALA A 91 23.64 17.49 8.91
CA ALA A 91 24.37 16.23 8.91
C ALA A 91 24.86 15.87 10.32
N SER A 92 24.43 14.72 10.83
CA SER A 92 25.21 13.92 11.77
C SER A 92 24.73 12.47 11.71
N GLY A 93 25.66 11.54 11.54
CA GLY A 93 25.35 10.13 11.33
C GLY A 93 24.75 9.47 12.57
N SER A 94 23.65 8.74 12.38
CA SER A 94 23.34 7.54 13.15
C SER A 94 22.26 6.72 12.43
N SER A 95 22.27 5.42 12.71
CA SER A 95 21.53 4.31 12.11
C SER A 95 20.06 4.56 11.74
N VAL A 96 19.71 4.24 10.49
CA VAL A 96 18.34 4.01 10.04
C VAL A 96 17.81 2.73 10.70
N SER A 97 16.95 2.89 11.69
CA SER A 97 16.10 1.83 12.23
C SER A 97 14.72 2.43 12.48
N GLY A 98 13.69 1.90 11.82
CA GLY A 98 12.30 2.25 12.14
C GLY A 98 11.42 2.66 10.95
N VAL A 99 11.46 1.90 9.85
CA VAL A 99 10.25 1.76 9.03
C VAL A 99 9.47 0.60 9.63
N PRO A 100 8.19 0.77 10.04
CA PRO A 100 7.39 -0.34 10.51
C PRO A 100 7.09 -1.26 9.32
N ILE A 101 7.86 -2.35 9.23
CA ILE A 101 7.60 -3.46 8.32
C ILE A 101 6.29 -4.11 8.80
N ILE A 102 5.22 -3.92 8.04
CA ILE A 102 4.06 -4.81 8.09
C ILE A 102 4.61 -6.19 7.70
N GLN A 103 4.75 -7.09 8.68
CA GLN A 103 5.24 -8.45 8.45
C GLN A 103 4.19 -9.23 7.67
N ASP A 104 4.27 -9.11 6.35
CA ASP A 104 3.65 -10.01 5.39
C ASP A 104 4.48 -11.30 5.31
N ASN A 105 4.55 -11.99 6.47
CA ASN A 105 5.49 -13.08 6.71
C ASN A 105 5.28 -14.25 5.71
N ASP A 106 4.05 -14.45 5.24
CA ASP A 106 3.69 -15.46 4.25
C ASP A 106 4.20 -15.11 2.83
N GLY A 107 4.13 -13.83 2.45
CA GLY A 107 4.66 -13.33 1.19
C GLY A 107 6.19 -13.44 1.11
N GLU A 108 6.88 -13.06 2.18
CA GLU A 108 8.33 -13.12 2.26
C GLU A 108 8.85 -14.57 2.19
N LEU A 109 8.16 -15.51 2.86
CA LEU A 109 8.49 -16.93 2.84
C LEU A 109 8.41 -17.55 1.43
N ARG A 110 7.37 -17.23 0.63
CA ARG A 110 7.28 -17.76 -0.74
C ARG A 110 8.39 -17.25 -1.65
N PHE A 111 8.78 -15.99 -1.53
CA PHE A 111 9.88 -15.43 -2.34
C PHE A 111 11.23 -16.02 -1.94
N ASN A 112 11.48 -16.19 -0.64
CA ASN A 112 12.67 -16.87 -0.13
C ASN A 112 12.77 -18.31 -0.62
N GLN A 113 11.64 -19.04 -0.69
CA GLN A 113 11.63 -20.41 -1.22
C GLN A 113 11.97 -20.44 -2.71
N LEU A 114 11.44 -19.52 -3.51
CA LEU A 114 11.77 -19.41 -4.93
C LEU A 114 13.25 -19.07 -5.13
N GLU A 115 13.77 -18.12 -4.36
CA GLU A 115 15.17 -17.70 -4.40
C GLU A 115 16.10 -18.88 -4.08
N GLN A 116 15.87 -19.59 -2.97
CA GLN A 116 16.66 -20.76 -2.59
C GLN A 116 16.60 -21.86 -3.66
N THR A 117 15.45 -22.05 -4.31
CA THR A 117 15.31 -23.05 -5.39
C THR A 117 16.11 -22.63 -6.62
N LEU A 118 16.09 -21.34 -6.98
CA LEU A 118 16.87 -20.79 -8.09
C LEU A 118 18.37 -20.85 -7.84
N GLU A 119 18.83 -20.50 -6.64
CA GLU A 119 20.25 -20.58 -6.25
C GLU A 119 20.76 -22.03 -6.31
N ASN A 120 20.01 -22.97 -5.75
CA ASN A 120 20.33 -24.38 -5.82
C ASN A 120 20.37 -24.89 -7.27
N PHE A 121 19.45 -24.42 -8.13
CA PHE A 121 19.44 -24.78 -9.54
C PHE A 121 20.67 -24.25 -10.28
N GLN A 122 21.03 -22.97 -10.05
CA GLN A 122 22.22 -22.34 -10.63
C GLN A 122 23.51 -23.07 -10.20
N GLU A 123 23.63 -23.42 -8.92
CA GLU A 123 24.80 -24.14 -8.40
C GLU A 123 24.88 -25.58 -8.97
N ASN A 124 23.76 -26.28 -9.09
CA ASN A 124 23.72 -27.59 -9.75
C ASN A 124 24.14 -27.50 -11.22
N ALA A 125 23.75 -26.45 -11.94
CA ALA A 125 24.14 -26.21 -13.33
C ALA A 125 25.65 -25.91 -13.43
N ARG A 126 26.19 -25.11 -12.50
CA ARG A 126 27.63 -24.84 -12.40
C ARG A 126 28.42 -26.12 -12.14
N GLN A 127 27.99 -26.95 -11.19
CA GLN A 127 28.62 -28.25 -10.89
C GLN A 127 28.60 -29.18 -12.10
N MET A 128 27.49 -29.24 -12.83
CA MET A 128 27.42 -29.99 -14.09
C MET A 128 28.41 -29.46 -15.12
N GLY A 129 28.54 -28.13 -15.26
CA GLY A 129 29.53 -27.49 -16.12
C GLY A 129 30.97 -27.89 -15.77
N VAL A 130 31.29 -27.96 -14.48
CA VAL A 130 32.61 -28.44 -14.00
C VAL A 130 32.83 -29.90 -14.41
N ILE A 131 31.86 -30.79 -14.16
CA ILE A 131 31.95 -32.21 -14.54
C ILE A 131 32.13 -32.37 -16.05
N ALA A 132 31.39 -31.60 -16.85
CA ALA A 132 31.48 -31.63 -18.30
C ALA A 132 32.83 -31.11 -18.82
N SER A 133 33.39 -30.07 -18.18
CA SER A 133 34.70 -29.52 -18.55
C SER A 133 35.86 -30.48 -18.22
N GLY A 134 35.75 -31.24 -17.12
CA GLY A 134 36.76 -32.21 -16.66
C GLY A 134 36.34 -33.66 -16.90
N PHE A 135 35.61 -33.92 -17.99
CA PHE A 135 34.96 -35.21 -18.19
C PHE A 135 35.94 -36.38 -18.30
N THR A 136 35.67 -37.45 -17.55
CA THR A 136 36.36 -38.74 -17.60
C THR A 136 35.36 -39.89 -17.61
N THR A 137 35.78 -41.10 -17.98
CA THR A 137 34.90 -42.28 -18.02
C THR A 137 34.24 -42.60 -16.67
N ARG A 138 34.87 -42.23 -15.56
CA ARG A 138 34.33 -42.38 -14.20
C ARG A 138 33.26 -41.34 -13.85
N SER A 139 33.21 -40.22 -14.57
CA SER A 139 32.29 -39.11 -14.30
C SER A 139 30.93 -39.23 -15.01
N GLN A 140 30.74 -40.23 -15.87
CA GLN A 140 29.49 -40.44 -16.63
C GLN A 140 28.27 -40.63 -15.71
N GLU A 141 28.39 -41.43 -14.65
CA GLU A 141 27.27 -41.67 -13.73
C GLU A 141 26.91 -40.39 -12.93
N PRO A 142 27.86 -39.68 -12.28
CA PRO A 142 27.58 -38.38 -11.66
C PRO A 142 26.98 -37.34 -12.61
N LEU A 143 27.42 -37.33 -13.88
CA LEU A 143 26.88 -36.45 -14.91
C LEU A 143 25.40 -36.75 -15.18
N ASN A 144 25.05 -38.03 -15.40
CA ASN A 144 23.66 -38.45 -15.61
C ASN A 144 22.78 -38.12 -14.38
N GLN A 145 23.29 -38.35 -13.17
CA GLN A 145 22.60 -37.97 -11.94
C GLN A 145 22.34 -36.45 -11.87
N LYS A 146 23.31 -35.62 -12.27
CA LYS A 146 23.12 -34.16 -12.33
C LYS A 146 22.15 -33.72 -13.42
N ILE A 147 22.15 -34.35 -14.59
CA ILE A 147 21.16 -34.09 -15.64
C ILE A 147 19.74 -34.35 -15.12
N HIS A 148 19.52 -35.47 -14.43
CA HIS A 148 18.23 -35.76 -13.81
C HIS A 148 17.88 -34.75 -12.72
N THR A 149 18.85 -34.33 -11.90
CA THR A 149 18.63 -33.31 -10.87
C THR A 149 18.21 -31.97 -11.48
N LEU A 150 18.84 -31.54 -12.58
CA LEU A 150 18.45 -30.32 -13.29
C LEU A 150 17.08 -30.44 -13.94
N THR A 151 16.76 -31.60 -14.51
CA THR A 151 15.42 -31.84 -15.09
C THR A 151 14.33 -31.74 -14.03
N SER A 152 14.55 -32.37 -12.87
CA SER A 152 13.64 -32.26 -11.72
C SER A 152 13.57 -30.82 -11.18
N GLY A 153 14.70 -30.10 -11.15
CA GLY A 153 14.76 -28.70 -10.75
C GLY A 153 13.95 -27.77 -11.66
N LEU A 154 14.00 -27.97 -12.98
CA LEU A 154 13.17 -27.23 -13.93
C LEU A 154 11.67 -27.52 -13.74
N HIS A 155 11.30 -28.77 -13.50
CA HIS A 155 9.91 -29.14 -13.19
C HIS A 155 9.42 -28.49 -11.90
N GLU A 156 10.28 -28.41 -10.87
CA GLU A 156 9.94 -27.74 -9.62
C GLU A 156 9.75 -26.23 -9.80
N LEU A 157 10.64 -25.57 -10.55
CA LEU A 157 10.51 -24.14 -10.88
C LEU A 157 9.21 -23.85 -11.65
N ASP A 158 8.85 -24.69 -12.61
CA ASP A 158 7.59 -24.56 -13.37
C ASP A 158 6.36 -24.73 -12.45
N ARG A 159 6.43 -25.63 -11.46
CA ARG A 159 5.38 -25.77 -10.45
C ARG A 159 5.26 -24.54 -9.56
N LEU A 160 6.39 -24.00 -9.09
CA LEU A 160 6.44 -22.82 -8.23
C LEU A 160 5.93 -21.56 -8.93
N LYS A 161 6.13 -21.42 -10.25
CA LYS A 161 5.63 -20.29 -11.06
C LYS A 161 4.15 -19.97 -10.79
N ASN A 162 3.31 -20.99 -10.63
CA ASN A 162 1.87 -20.81 -10.41
C ASN A 162 1.53 -20.05 -9.12
N GLN A 163 2.46 -20.00 -8.15
CA GLN A 163 2.29 -19.28 -6.89
C GLN A 163 2.54 -17.76 -7.02
N PHE A 164 3.02 -17.29 -8.18
CA PHE A 164 3.39 -15.89 -8.43
C PHE A 164 2.54 -15.22 -9.52
N MET A 165 1.39 -15.80 -9.86
CA MET A 165 0.48 -15.26 -10.89
C MET A 165 -0.12 -13.89 -10.51
N ASP A 166 -0.05 -13.53 -9.22
CA ASP A 166 -0.43 -12.22 -8.68
C ASP A 166 0.60 -11.11 -8.96
N VAL A 167 1.84 -11.48 -9.34
CA VAL A 167 2.94 -10.53 -9.57
C VAL A 167 3.06 -10.19 -11.06
N ASN A 168 2.80 -8.93 -11.40
CA ASN A 168 2.96 -8.43 -12.76
C ASN A 168 4.32 -7.73 -12.93
N ILE A 169 5.09 -8.15 -13.93
CA ILE A 169 6.40 -7.59 -14.25
C ILE A 169 6.28 -6.65 -15.45
N PRO A 170 6.57 -5.34 -15.31
CA PRO A 170 6.55 -4.41 -16.44
C PRO A 170 7.55 -4.81 -17.53
N LEU A 171 7.11 -4.78 -18.80
CA LEU A 171 7.98 -5.14 -19.93
C LEU A 171 9.18 -4.20 -20.09
N GLU A 172 9.05 -2.94 -19.66
CA GLU A 172 10.15 -1.99 -19.66
C GLU A 172 11.31 -2.46 -18.77
N LEU A 173 11.01 -3.17 -17.68
CA LEU A 173 12.01 -3.72 -16.76
C LEU A 173 12.87 -4.81 -17.42
N LEU A 174 12.30 -5.60 -18.35
CA LEU A 174 13.04 -6.65 -19.05
C LEU A 174 14.22 -6.08 -19.83
N LYS A 175 14.10 -4.86 -20.38
CA LYS A 175 15.21 -4.19 -21.06
C LYS A 175 16.38 -3.91 -20.12
N TYR A 176 16.10 -3.52 -18.87
CA TYR A 176 17.16 -3.30 -17.87
C TYR A 176 17.85 -4.62 -17.53
N LEU A 177 17.08 -5.71 -17.43
CA LEU A 177 17.63 -7.04 -17.15
C LEU A 177 18.50 -7.57 -18.30
N ASP A 178 18.04 -7.44 -19.55
CA ASP A 178 18.77 -7.89 -20.75
C ASP A 178 20.09 -7.11 -20.94
N GLU A 179 20.10 -5.82 -20.57
CA GLU A 179 21.29 -4.97 -20.59
C GLU A 179 22.20 -5.18 -19.37
N GLY A 180 21.81 -6.03 -18.40
CA GLY A 180 22.56 -6.28 -17.17
C GLY A 180 22.57 -5.10 -16.19
N LYS A 181 21.62 -4.16 -16.32
CA LYS A 181 21.45 -3.02 -15.41
C LYS A 181 20.68 -3.46 -14.16
N ASN A 182 20.89 -2.74 -13.06
CA ASN A 182 20.16 -2.98 -11.82
C ASN A 182 18.66 -2.61 -11.99
N PRO A 183 17.71 -3.56 -11.78
CA PRO A 183 16.27 -3.31 -11.82
C PRO A 183 15.79 -2.15 -10.91
N GLN A 184 16.50 -1.89 -9.81
CA GLN A 184 16.17 -0.78 -8.89
C GLN A 184 16.33 0.60 -9.54
N LEU A 185 17.15 0.71 -10.60
CA LEU A 185 17.27 1.95 -11.35
C LEU A 185 15.97 2.29 -12.10
N TYR A 186 15.27 1.27 -12.63
CA TYR A 186 13.96 1.48 -13.24
C TYR A 186 12.94 1.96 -12.20
N THR A 187 12.91 1.34 -11.02
CA THR A 187 12.04 1.77 -9.92
C THR A 187 12.30 3.23 -9.56
N LYS A 188 13.58 3.60 -9.43
CA LYS A 188 13.99 4.98 -9.17
C LYS A 188 13.54 5.94 -10.28
N GLU A 189 13.82 5.64 -11.54
CA GLU A 189 13.41 6.50 -12.67
C GLU A 189 11.89 6.64 -12.77
N CYS A 190 11.14 5.59 -12.47
CA CYS A 190 9.68 5.61 -12.45
C CYS A 190 9.16 6.57 -11.36
N LEU A 191 9.70 6.47 -10.14
CA LEU A 191 9.36 7.38 -9.04
C LEU A 191 9.74 8.83 -9.35
N GLU A 192 10.95 9.06 -9.86
CA GLU A 192 11.42 10.40 -10.24
C GLU A 192 10.56 11.02 -11.36
N ARG A 193 10.23 10.24 -12.39
CA ARG A 193 9.34 10.68 -13.48
C ARG A 193 7.95 11.02 -12.95
N THR A 194 7.40 10.19 -12.06
CA THR A 194 6.09 10.41 -11.44
C THR A 194 6.09 11.68 -10.61
N LEU A 195 7.12 11.90 -9.80
CA LEU A 195 7.30 13.11 -9.00
C LEU A 195 7.43 14.35 -9.89
N ALA A 196 8.24 14.29 -10.94
CA ALA A 196 8.39 15.40 -11.89
C ALA A 196 7.05 15.73 -12.57
N LYS A 197 6.31 14.70 -13.00
CA LYS A 197 5.00 14.88 -13.64
C LYS A 197 3.97 15.44 -12.67
N ASN A 198 3.95 14.99 -11.42
CA ASN A 198 3.07 15.52 -10.39
C ASN A 198 3.34 17.01 -10.13
N LYS A 199 4.62 17.41 -9.99
CA LYS A 199 5.01 18.82 -9.86
C LYS A 199 4.61 19.66 -11.07
N GLU A 200 4.81 19.13 -12.29
CA GLU A 200 4.41 19.80 -13.53
C GLU A 200 2.89 20.03 -13.57
N VAL A 201 2.09 19.01 -13.24
CA VAL A 201 0.62 19.08 -13.23
C VAL A 201 0.14 20.04 -12.15
N ASN A 202 0.70 19.99 -10.95
CA ASN A 202 0.37 20.94 -9.88
C ASN A 202 0.69 22.38 -10.28
N GLY A 203 1.85 22.62 -10.91
CA GLY A 203 2.19 23.93 -11.44
C GLY A 203 1.19 24.44 -12.49
N LYS A 204 0.72 23.55 -13.38
CA LYS A 204 -0.34 23.89 -14.34
C LYS A 204 -1.65 24.22 -13.63
N ILE A 205 -2.05 23.44 -12.64
CA ILE A 205 -3.28 23.69 -11.85
C ILE A 205 -3.21 25.07 -11.18
N GLU A 206 -2.09 25.42 -10.56
CA GLU A 206 -1.92 26.73 -9.92
C GLU A 206 -1.95 27.88 -10.94
N CYS A 207 -1.32 27.72 -12.11
CA CYS A 207 -1.42 28.68 -13.21
C CYS A 207 -2.87 28.86 -13.67
N TYR A 208 -3.63 27.78 -13.85
CA TYR A 208 -5.05 27.85 -14.24
C TYR A 208 -5.90 28.50 -13.15
N LYS A 209 -5.67 28.20 -11.87
CA LYS A 209 -6.34 28.87 -10.75
C LYS A 209 -6.07 30.37 -10.75
N LYS A 210 -4.80 30.77 -10.93
CA LYS A 210 -4.41 32.19 -10.98
C LYS A 210 -5.02 32.90 -12.20
N PHE A 211 -4.95 32.29 -13.38
CA PHE A 211 -5.56 32.83 -14.60
C PHE A 211 -7.07 33.01 -14.43
N ARG A 212 -7.75 32.01 -13.87
CA ARG A 212 -9.18 32.07 -13.55
C ARG A 212 -9.51 33.24 -12.62
N THR A 213 -8.76 33.43 -11.54
CA THR A 213 -8.99 34.53 -10.60
C THR A 213 -8.82 35.90 -11.27
N LEU A 214 -7.78 36.07 -12.11
CA LEU A 214 -7.56 37.30 -12.86
C LEU A 214 -8.67 37.55 -13.87
N LEU A 215 -9.06 36.53 -14.64
CA LEU A 215 -10.14 36.63 -15.63
C LEU A 215 -11.47 37.02 -14.96
N LEU A 216 -11.80 36.42 -13.81
CA LEU A 216 -13.00 36.76 -13.06
C LEU A 216 -12.98 38.17 -12.46
N LYS A 217 -11.79 38.71 -12.19
CA LYS A 217 -11.63 40.08 -11.71
C LYS A 217 -11.92 41.07 -12.84
N GLU A 218 -11.22 40.97 -13.97
CA GLU A 218 -11.40 41.86 -15.13
C GLU A 218 -12.82 41.79 -15.69
N LEU A 219 -13.38 40.58 -15.80
CA LEU A 219 -14.77 40.40 -16.25
C LEU A 219 -15.78 40.97 -15.25
N GLY A 220 -15.46 40.98 -13.95
CA GLY A 220 -16.30 41.59 -12.92
C GLY A 220 -16.31 43.11 -12.96
N GLU A 221 -15.22 43.72 -13.45
CA GLU A 221 -15.12 45.17 -13.64
C GLU A 221 -15.89 45.64 -14.89
N GLU A 222 -15.84 44.87 -15.99
CA GLU A 222 -16.51 45.23 -17.25
C GLU A 222 -17.99 44.78 -17.32
N MET A 223 -18.34 43.61 -16.76
CA MET A 223 -19.67 42.98 -16.88
C MET A 223 -20.15 42.32 -15.56
N PRO A 224 -20.58 43.12 -14.57
CA PRO A 224 -20.89 42.62 -13.22
C PRO A 224 -22.11 41.66 -13.17
N ASN A 225 -23.13 41.86 -14.00
CA ASN A 225 -24.33 41.03 -13.98
C ASN A 225 -24.07 39.59 -14.47
N ASP A 226 -23.23 39.44 -15.49
CA ASP A 226 -22.91 38.14 -16.08
C ASP A 226 -21.99 37.31 -15.17
N VAL A 227 -21.08 37.96 -14.43
CA VAL A 227 -20.21 37.30 -13.45
C VAL A 227 -21.00 36.76 -12.26
N VAL A 228 -22.03 37.48 -11.79
CA VAL A 228 -22.93 37.00 -10.73
C VAL A 228 -23.72 35.77 -11.20
N MET A 229 -24.22 35.79 -12.45
CA MET A 229 -24.87 34.62 -13.05
C MET A 229 -23.92 33.42 -13.16
N TYR A 230 -22.67 33.63 -13.61
CA TYR A 230 -21.65 32.58 -13.70
C TYR A 230 -21.30 31.96 -12.34
N ARG A 231 -21.11 32.77 -11.28
CA ARG A 231 -20.84 32.25 -9.92
C ARG A 231 -21.97 31.36 -9.41
N ASN A 232 -23.22 31.78 -9.61
CA ASN A 232 -24.40 31.02 -9.19
C ASN A 232 -24.56 29.67 -9.93
N LEU A 233 -24.18 29.60 -11.21
CA LEU A 233 -24.17 28.36 -11.99
C LEU A 233 -23.06 27.41 -11.53
N ARG A 234 -21.89 27.95 -11.22
CA ARG A 234 -20.74 27.15 -10.79
C ARG A 234 -20.95 26.52 -9.41
N ASP A 235 -21.47 27.27 -8.44
CA ASP A 235 -21.62 26.76 -7.08
C ASP A 235 -22.58 25.55 -7.05
N ARG A 236 -23.46 25.41 -8.06
CA ARG A 236 -24.29 24.20 -8.31
C ARG A 236 -23.51 23.02 -8.89
N THR A 237 -22.48 23.27 -9.70
CA THR A 237 -21.61 22.23 -10.27
C THR A 237 -20.58 21.71 -9.27
N GLU A 238 -20.07 22.53 -8.34
CA GLU A 238 -19.14 22.07 -7.29
C GLU A 238 -19.84 21.29 -6.16
N THR A 239 -21.14 21.52 -5.93
CA THR A 239 -21.97 20.76 -4.95
C THR A 239 -22.60 19.49 -5.53
N SER A 240 -22.40 19.21 -6.82
CA SER A 240 -22.80 17.94 -7.41
C SER A 240 -21.65 16.94 -7.28
N PRO A 241 -21.81 15.80 -6.58
CA PRO A 241 -20.75 14.81 -6.50
C PRO A 241 -20.49 14.23 -7.90
N ASN A 242 -19.20 14.24 -8.28
CA ASN A 242 -18.58 13.49 -9.38
C ASN A 242 -19.52 13.02 -10.49
N ARG A 243 -19.58 13.76 -11.60
CA ARG A 243 -19.90 13.12 -12.88
C ARG A 243 -18.60 12.56 -13.44
N ASP A 244 -18.55 11.24 -13.45
CA ASP A 244 -17.53 10.41 -14.09
C ASP A 244 -17.09 11.01 -15.43
N MET A 245 -15.80 11.29 -15.53
CA MET A 245 -15.11 11.62 -16.77
C MET A 245 -14.82 10.29 -17.51
N ASP A 246 -15.88 9.54 -17.82
CA ASP A 246 -15.82 8.53 -18.87
C ASP A 246 -15.94 9.25 -20.21
N THR A 247 -14.79 9.61 -20.78
CA THR A 247 -14.72 9.88 -22.22
C THR A 247 -13.97 8.73 -22.87
N SER A 248 -14.72 7.64 -23.12
CA SER A 248 -14.43 6.74 -24.22
C SER A 248 -14.46 7.56 -25.52
N LEU A 249 -13.30 7.97 -26.01
CA LEU A 249 -13.13 8.36 -27.40
C LEU A 249 -12.82 7.09 -28.20
N ASN A 250 -13.88 6.35 -28.50
CA ASN A 250 -13.95 5.55 -29.72
C ASN A 250 -14.23 6.53 -30.87
N ASN A 251 -13.25 6.66 -31.76
CA ASN A 251 -13.43 6.65 -33.22
C ASN A 251 -12.08 6.37 -33.88
#